data_AF-A0A922YZR4-F1
#
_entry.id   AF-A0A922YZR4-F1
#
_cell.length_a   1.000
_cell.length_b   1.000
_cell.length_c   1.000
_cell.angle_alpha   90.00
_cell.angle_beta   90.00
_cell.angle_gamma   90.00
#
_symmetry.space_group_name_H-M   'P 1'
#
loop_
_entity.id
_entity.type
_entity.pdbx_description
1 polymer ?
#
loop_
_entity_poly.entity_id
_entity_poly.type
_entity_poly.pdbx_seq_one_letter_code
_entity_poly.pdbx_strand_id
1 'polypeptide(L)'
;MPAPHSTAMTSPTLLPPDLLAGLTRLLGDRLSTSTAVCAHHGRDESIFGPMPPAAVAFARNAFEVVAIMNLCRDHRVPLVPYGAGSS
;
A
#
# COMPACT_ATOMS: atom_id res chain seq x y z
N MET A 1 -1.58 26.39 18.96
CA MET A 1 -1.95 26.44 17.53
C MET A 1 -1.26 25.28 16.82
N PRO A 2 -1.93 24.17 16.49
CA PRO A 2 -1.30 23.15 15.64
C PRO A 2 -1.34 23.62 14.18
N ALA A 3 -0.24 23.38 13.46
CA ALA A 3 -0.08 23.72 12.05
C ALA A 3 -1.07 22.93 11.16
N PRO A 4 -1.48 23.48 10.00
CA PRO A 4 -2.26 22.73 9.04
C PRO A 4 -1.37 21.61 8.46
N HIS A 5 -1.69 20.36 8.80
CA HIS A 5 -1.15 19.21 8.08
C HIS A 5 -1.85 19.19 6.73
N SER A 6 -1.21 19.76 5.70
CA SER A 6 -1.67 19.63 4.33
C SER A 6 -1.52 18.17 3.90
N THR A 7 -2.58 17.39 4.07
CA THR A 7 -2.74 16.07 3.48
C THR A 7 -2.84 16.26 1.98
N ALA A 8 -1.71 16.20 1.28
CA ALA A 8 -1.69 16.16 -0.17
C ALA A 8 -2.45 14.90 -0.62
N MET A 9 -3.67 15.09 -1.11
CA MET A 9 -4.46 14.06 -1.78
C MET A 9 -3.71 13.67 -3.05
N THR A 10 -2.89 12.63 -2.97
CA THR A 10 -2.16 12.11 -4.13
C THR A 10 -3.16 11.22 -4.90
N SER A 11 -3.71 11.75 -5.99
CA SER A 11 -4.55 10.98 -6.90
C SER A 11 -3.76 9.79 -7.49
N PRO A 12 -4.42 8.64 -7.74
CA PRO A 12 -3.75 7.34 -7.74
C PRO A 12 -3.22 6.94 -9.11
N THR A 13 -2.42 5.87 -9.12
CA THR A 13 -2.24 4.90 -10.24
C THR A 13 -0.88 4.90 -10.95
N LEU A 14 0.19 5.39 -10.34
CA LEU A 14 1.52 4.91 -10.75
C LEU A 14 2.41 4.65 -9.53
N LEU A 15 2.67 3.37 -9.28
CA LEU A 15 3.81 2.97 -8.46
C LEU A 15 5.08 3.32 -9.23
N PRO A 16 6.06 3.99 -8.58
CA PRO A 16 7.37 4.16 -9.17
C PRO A 16 7.93 2.81 -9.65
N PRO A 17 8.48 2.72 -10.87
CA PRO A 17 8.92 1.45 -11.45
C PRO A 17 10.01 0.78 -10.60
N ASP A 18 10.90 1.58 -10.01
CA ASP A 18 11.95 1.09 -9.11
C ASP A 18 11.38 0.50 -7.81
N LEU A 19 10.33 1.12 -7.27
CA LEU A 19 9.62 0.59 -6.10
C LEU A 19 8.96 -0.74 -6.45
N LEU A 20 8.25 -0.81 -7.59
CA LEU A 20 7.61 -2.04 -8.05
C LEU A 20 8.63 -3.16 -8.23
N ALA A 21 9.76 -2.89 -8.89
CA ALA A 21 10.84 -3.85 -9.05
C ALA A 21 11.44 -4.31 -7.72
N GLY A 22 11.66 -3.37 -6.78
CA GLY A 22 12.15 -3.67 -5.43
C GLY A 22 11.20 -4.58 -4.65
N LEU A 23 9.90 -4.27 -4.67
CA LEU A 23 8.86 -5.07 -4.03
C LEU A 23 8.70 -6.44 -4.69
N THR A 24 8.74 -6.52 -6.02
CA THR A 24 8.69 -7.80 -6.76
C THR A 24 9.88 -8.68 -6.41
N ARG A 25 11.08 -8.12 -6.30
CA ARG A 25 12.28 -8.88 -5.88
C ARG A 25 12.17 -9.39 -4.44
N LEU A 26 11.57 -8.60 -3.55
CA LEU A 26 11.41 -8.96 -2.14
C LEU A 26 10.33 -10.04 -1.94
N LEU A 27 9.21 -9.93 -2.66
CA LEU A 27 7.98 -10.68 -2.35
C LEU A 27 7.64 -11.76 -3.38
N GLY A 28 8.10 -11.62 -4.63
CA GLY A 28 7.72 -12.47 -5.75
C GLY A 28 6.20 -12.44 -5.97
N ASP A 29 5.59 -13.63 -6.05
CA ASP A 29 4.14 -13.82 -6.25
C ASP A 29 3.27 -13.27 -5.12
N ARG A 30 3.89 -12.86 -3.99
CA ARG A 30 3.20 -12.24 -2.84
C ARG A 30 3.02 -10.73 -2.98
N LEU A 31 3.39 -10.15 -4.13
CA LEU A 31 3.00 -8.81 -4.52
C LEU A 31 1.92 -8.91 -5.60
N SER A 32 0.76 -8.29 -5.37
CA SER A 32 -0.32 -8.26 -6.34
C SER A 32 -0.60 -6.85 -6.83
N THR A 33 -0.60 -6.66 -8.14
CA THR A 33 -1.10 -5.46 -8.82
C THR A 33 -2.43 -5.71 -9.53
N SER A 34 -3.04 -6.88 -9.27
CA SER A 34 -4.31 -7.28 -9.89
C SER A 34 -5.43 -6.34 -9.48
N THR A 35 -6.20 -5.88 -10.47
CA THR A 35 -7.34 -4.98 -10.25
C THR A 35 -8.34 -5.56 -9.26
N ALA A 36 -8.60 -6.87 -9.30
CA ALA A 36 -9.49 -7.54 -8.37
C ALA A 36 -8.97 -7.53 -6.93
N VAL A 37 -7.67 -7.80 -6.74
CA VAL A 37 -7.05 -7.82 -5.40
C VAL A 37 -6.98 -6.41 -4.83
N CYS A 38 -6.55 -5.43 -5.62
CA CYS A 38 -6.53 -4.03 -5.21
C CYS A 38 -7.94 -3.50 -4.92
N ALA A 39 -8.94 -3.83 -5.74
CA ALA A 39 -10.32 -3.43 -5.48
C ALA A 39 -10.87 -4.02 -4.18
N HIS A 40 -10.52 -5.27 -3.85
CA HIS A 40 -10.91 -5.89 -2.59
C HIS A 40 -10.29 -5.17 -1.38
N HIS A 41 -9.00 -4.82 -1.45
CA HIS A 41 -8.28 -4.12 -0.37
C HIS A 41 -8.52 -2.60 -0.35
N GLY A 42 -9.26 -2.08 -1.34
CA GLY A 42 -9.69 -0.68 -1.43
C GLY A 42 -11.10 -0.42 -0.92
N ARG A 43 -11.83 -1.48 -0.56
CA ARG A 43 -13.13 -1.38 0.09
C ARG A 43 -12.92 -1.30 1.58
N ASP A 44 -13.46 -0.24 2.16
CA ASP A 44 -13.71 -0.13 3.59
C ASP A 44 -15.23 -0.20 3.82
N GLU A 45 -15.68 -0.50 5.03
CA GLU A 45 -17.12 -0.53 5.39
C GLU A 45 -17.78 0.87 5.40
N SER A 46 -17.00 1.91 5.07
CA SER A 46 -17.44 3.29 5.00
C SER A 46 -18.35 3.60 3.80
N ILE A 47 -19.13 4.68 3.95
CA ILE A 47 -20.01 5.26 2.91
C ILE A 47 -19.26 5.96 1.75
N PHE A 48 -17.93 6.08 1.87
CA PHE A 48 -17.10 6.68 0.83
C PHE A 48 -16.81 5.67 -0.29
N GLY A 49 -16.65 6.15 -1.52
CA GLY A 49 -16.31 5.30 -2.67
C GLY A 49 -14.97 4.57 -2.46
N PRO A 50 -14.79 3.36 -3.03
CA PRO A 50 -13.58 2.58 -2.84
C PRO A 50 -12.37 3.33 -3.40
N MET A 51 -11.29 3.41 -2.62
CA MET A 51 -10.03 4.00 -3.03
C MET A 51 -8.97 2.89 -3.06
N PRO A 52 -8.88 2.12 -4.16
CA PRO A 52 -8.00 0.98 -4.23
C PRO A 52 -6.52 1.39 -4.22
N PRO A 53 -5.65 0.62 -3.54
CA PRO A 53 -4.21 0.78 -3.66
C PRO A 53 -3.73 0.39 -5.06
N ALA A 54 -2.52 0.82 -5.41
CA ALA A 54 -1.88 0.42 -6.67
C ALA A 54 -1.27 -0.99 -6.62
N ALA A 55 -0.94 -1.49 -5.43
CA ALA A 55 -0.51 -2.86 -5.19
C ALA A 55 -0.84 -3.30 -3.76
N VAL A 56 -0.91 -4.61 -3.56
CA VAL A 56 -1.09 -5.28 -2.27
C VAL A 56 0.11 -6.18 -2.03
N ALA A 57 0.78 -6.01 -0.89
CA ALA A 57 1.95 -6.77 -0.48
C ALA A 57 1.61 -7.71 0.68
N PHE A 58 1.77 -9.02 0.48
CA PHE A 58 1.50 -10.05 1.49
C PHE A 58 2.79 -10.46 2.22
N ALA A 59 3.17 -9.67 3.23
CA ALA A 59 4.31 -9.98 4.10
C ALA A 59 4.01 -11.18 5.02
N ARG A 60 5.02 -12.00 5.31
CA ARG A 60 4.93 -13.19 6.19
C ARG A 60 5.63 -13.03 7.54
N ASN A 61 6.50 -12.04 7.69
CA ASN A 61 7.24 -11.81 8.92
C ASN A 61 7.59 -10.32 9.09
N ALA A 62 8.03 -9.96 10.30
CA ALA A 62 8.36 -8.58 10.63
C ALA A 62 9.51 -8.00 9.78
N PHE A 63 10.47 -8.82 9.36
CA PHE A 63 11.58 -8.36 8.51
C PHE A 63 11.09 -7.89 7.14
N GLU A 64 10.16 -8.63 6.53
CA GLU A 64 9.53 -8.23 5.27
C GLU A 64 8.71 -6.95 5.43
N VAL A 65 7.97 -6.80 6.53
CA VAL A 65 7.22 -5.57 6.82
C VAL A 65 8.16 -4.36 6.88
N VAL A 66 9.26 -4.47 7.62
CA VAL A 66 10.26 -3.39 7.73
C VAL A 66 10.89 -3.08 6.37
N ALA A 67 11.21 -4.10 5.58
CA ALA A 67 11.78 -3.92 4.25
C ALA A 67 10.80 -3.20 3.29
N ILE A 68 9.52 -3.57 3.30
CA ILE A 68 8.46 -2.90 2.53
C ILE A 68 8.34 -1.44 2.98
N MET A 69 8.26 -1.19 4.29
CA MET A 69 8.15 0.17 4.83
C MET A 69 9.32 1.07 4.41
N ASN A 70 10.54 0.54 4.43
CA ASN A 70 11.73 1.27 3.99
C ASN A 70 11.68 1.59 2.50
N LEU A 71 11.36 0.61 1.64
CA LEU A 71 11.18 0.85 0.20
C LEU A 71 10.10 1.92 -0.08
N CYS A 72 8.94 1.80 0.55
CA CYS A 72 7.86 2.79 0.41
C CYS A 72 8.30 4.18 0.89
N ARG A 73 9.03 4.27 2.01
CA ARG A 73 9.58 5.52 2.55
C ARG A 73 10.54 6.19 1.58
N ASP A 74 11.49 5.44 1.03
CA ASP A 74 12.52 5.96 0.12
C ASP A 74 11.90 6.54 -1.16
N HIS A 75 10.81 5.92 -1.63
CA HIS A 75 10.05 6.37 -2.80
C HIS A 75 8.88 7.31 -2.46
N ARG A 76 8.69 7.68 -1.18
CA ARG A 76 7.58 8.52 -0.69
C ARG A 76 6.18 8.03 -1.08
N VAL A 77 5.99 6.72 -1.10
CA VAL A 77 4.70 6.08 -1.39
C VAL A 77 4.01 5.75 -0.06
N PRO A 78 2.75 6.20 0.15
CA PRO A 78 2.01 5.87 1.37
C PRO A 78 1.70 4.37 1.43
N LEU A 79 1.69 3.83 2.65
CA LEU A 79 1.35 2.44 2.93
C LEU A 79 0.18 2.40 3.92
N VAL A 80 -0.80 1.54 3.64
CA VAL A 80 -1.96 1.30 4.51
C VAL A 80 -1.88 -0.13 5.02
N PRO A 81 -1.77 -0.36 6.35
CA PRO A 81 -1.83 -1.71 6.89
C PRO A 81 -3.25 -2.27 6.73
N TYR A 82 -3.33 -3.53 6.33
CA TYR A 82 -4.60 -4.24 6.13
C TYR A 82 -4.59 -5.54 6.93
N GLY A 83 -5.65 -5.78 7.70
CA GLY A 83 -5.82 -6.99 8.51
C GLY A 83 -7.29 -7.41 8.54
N ALA A 84 -7.56 -8.67 8.85
CA ALA A 84 -8.90 -9.25 8.79
C ALA A 84 -9.88 -8.74 9.87
N GLY A 85 -9.47 -7.80 10.73
CA GLY A 85 -10.38 -7.15 11.67
C GLY A 85 -11.00 -8.04 12.76
N SER A 86 -10.46 -9.23 13.07
CA SER A 86 -10.93 -9.96 14.25
C SER A 86 -10.40 -9.26 15.51
N SER A 87 -11.27 -8.54 16.22
CA SER A 87 -11.05 -8.08 17.59
C SER A 87 -11.22 -9.20 18.60
#